data_AF-A0A7C4VKA2-F1
#
_entry.id   AF-A0A7C4VKA2-F1
#
_cell.length_a   1.000
_cell.length_b   1.000
_cell.length_c   1.000
_cell.angle_alpha   90.00
_cell.angle_beta   90.00
_cell.angle_gamma   90.00
#
_symmetry.space_group_name_H-M   'P 1'
#
loop_
_entity.id
_entity.type
_entity.pdbx_description
1 polymer ?
#
loop_
_entity_poly.entity_id
_entity_poly.type
_entity_poly.pdbx_seq_one_letter_code
_entity_poly.pdbx_strand_id
1 'polypeptide(L)'
;MELSGNLKELDFGQLINLIAHLEGVLELWNLPRRRTAQLYIKRKKLRCVRMNGVFLDPLQAKALIAELAGGSQAAFEFTAKPFRTPCNPPLNWPLDKMLLTLFTQYDERQRYIDRLPDPDRRFRLTVFANPDSSLFLRAASPLLQRQEGASAREIAHELRLPLDQVRYYLHKLQGRDKVEPAE
;
A
#
# COMPACT_ATOMS: atom_id res chain seq x y z
N MET A 1 -8.03 -23.67 -13.40
CA MET A 1 -6.81 -23.07 -13.99
C MET A 1 -5.87 -22.76 -12.85
N GLU A 2 -4.61 -23.15 -13.01
CA GLU A 2 -3.52 -22.83 -12.10
C GLU A 2 -2.43 -22.14 -12.91
N LEU A 3 -1.83 -21.09 -12.36
CA LEU A 3 -0.76 -20.33 -12.98
C LEU A 3 0.29 -20.03 -11.92
N SER A 4 1.51 -20.51 -12.12
CA SER A 4 2.62 -20.29 -11.19
C SER A 4 3.82 -19.70 -11.91
N GLY A 5 4.68 -19.01 -11.16
CA GLY A 5 5.87 -18.37 -11.72
C GLY A 5 6.57 -17.44 -10.74
N ASN A 6 7.34 -16.50 -11.28
CA ASN A 6 8.06 -15.50 -10.51
C ASN A 6 7.82 -14.09 -11.06
N LEU A 7 7.67 -13.11 -10.17
CA LEU A 7 7.50 -11.70 -10.55
C LEU A 7 8.71 -11.08 -11.25
N LYS A 8 9.87 -11.75 -11.22
CA LYS A 8 11.05 -11.40 -12.02
C LYS A 8 10.86 -11.68 -13.52
N GLU A 9 10.02 -12.65 -13.87
CA GLU A 9 9.80 -13.11 -15.25
C GLU A 9 8.51 -12.55 -15.83
N LEU A 10 7.48 -12.40 -15.00
CA LEU A 10 6.18 -11.83 -15.33
C LEU A 10 5.85 -10.76 -14.31
N ASP A 11 5.93 -9.48 -14.69
CA ASP A 11 5.75 -8.40 -13.73
C ASP A 11 4.34 -8.40 -13.13
N PHE A 12 4.20 -7.74 -11.97
CA PHE A 12 2.92 -7.73 -11.25
C PHE A 12 1.77 -7.15 -12.09
N GLY A 13 2.03 -6.15 -12.93
CA GLY A 13 1.00 -5.55 -13.79
C GLY A 13 0.53 -6.53 -14.87
N GLN A 14 1.45 -7.21 -15.53
CA GLN A 14 1.18 -8.26 -16.51
C GLN A 14 0.41 -9.42 -15.89
N LEU A 15 0.85 -9.91 -14.72
CA LEU A 15 0.16 -10.97 -13.99
C LEU A 15 -1.29 -10.60 -13.65
N ILE A 16 -1.51 -9.40 -13.11
CA ILE A 16 -2.87 -8.93 -12.78
C ILE A 16 -3.72 -8.83 -14.05
N ASN A 17 -3.17 -8.36 -15.18
CA ASN A 17 -3.90 -8.32 -16.45
C ASN A 17 -4.35 -9.72 -16.91
N LEU A 18 -3.49 -10.74 -16.77
CA LEU A 18 -3.82 -12.12 -17.13
C LEU A 18 -4.96 -12.70 -16.29
N ILE A 19 -5.00 -12.40 -14.99
CA ILE A 19 -5.96 -12.99 -14.05
C ILE A 19 -7.16 -12.09 -13.74
N ALA A 20 -7.21 -10.85 -14.26
CA ALA A 20 -8.21 -9.85 -13.90
C ALA A 20 -9.65 -10.30 -14.12
N HIS A 21 -9.88 -11.14 -15.13
CA HIS A 21 -11.20 -11.63 -15.51
C HIS A 21 -11.61 -12.89 -14.73
N LEU A 22 -10.69 -13.49 -13.99
CA LEU A 22 -10.90 -14.72 -13.25
C LEU A 22 -11.37 -14.44 -11.81
N GLU A 23 -11.96 -15.47 -11.19
CA GLU A 23 -12.17 -15.50 -9.75
C GLU A 23 -11.16 -16.48 -9.14
N GLY A 24 -10.41 -16.03 -8.15
CA GLY A 24 -9.40 -16.86 -7.51
C GLY A 24 -8.57 -16.14 -6.47
N VAL A 25 -7.55 -16.85 -6.00
CA VAL A 25 -6.60 -16.35 -5.01
C VAL A 25 -5.21 -16.38 -5.64
N LEU A 26 -4.54 -15.23 -5.62
CA LEU A 26 -3.13 -15.11 -5.95
C LEU A 26 -2.32 -15.17 -4.67
N GLU A 27 -1.51 -16.20 -4.51
CA GLU A 27 -0.58 -16.40 -3.41
C GLU A 27 0.81 -15.92 -3.82
N LEU A 28 1.49 -15.24 -2.90
CA LEU A 28 2.80 -14.63 -3.10
C LEU A 28 3.73 -15.06 -1.96
N TRP A 29 4.90 -15.56 -2.31
CA TRP A 29 5.94 -15.99 -1.37
C TRP A 29 7.26 -15.29 -1.66
N ASN A 30 8.19 -15.36 -0.71
CA ASN A 30 9.53 -14.78 -0.80
C ASN A 30 9.51 -13.25 -0.98
N LEU A 31 8.46 -12.58 -0.50
CA LEU A 31 8.47 -11.12 -0.44
C LEU A 31 9.57 -10.64 0.52
N PRO A 32 10.07 -9.39 0.35
CA PRO A 32 11.06 -8.82 1.25
C PRO A 32 10.65 -8.97 2.72
N ARG A 33 11.64 -9.25 3.58
CA ARG A 33 11.43 -9.59 5.01
C ARG A 33 10.66 -10.90 5.24
N ARG A 34 10.78 -11.86 4.32
CA ARG A 34 10.17 -13.20 4.40
C ARG A 34 8.65 -13.16 4.59
N ARG A 35 8.01 -12.14 4.00
CA ARG A 35 6.56 -11.98 4.04
C ARG A 35 5.89 -12.90 3.02
N THR A 36 4.66 -13.30 3.31
CA THR A 36 3.76 -13.94 2.36
C THR A 36 2.49 -13.12 2.22
N ALA A 37 1.91 -13.10 1.03
CA ALA A 37 0.68 -12.36 0.78
C ALA A 37 -0.30 -13.16 -0.06
N GLN A 38 -1.58 -12.85 0.09
CA GLN A 38 -2.67 -13.42 -0.70
C GLN A 38 -3.61 -12.32 -1.16
N LEU A 39 -3.86 -12.27 -2.46
CA LEU A 39 -4.74 -11.30 -3.10
C LEU A 39 -5.98 -12.05 -3.59
N TYR A 40 -7.15 -11.66 -3.06
CA TYR A 40 -8.42 -12.28 -3.37
C TYR A 40 -9.10 -11.50 -4.50
N ILE A 41 -9.21 -12.10 -5.68
CA ILE A 41 -9.70 -11.45 -6.89
C ILE A 41 -11.06 -12.03 -7.28
N LYS A 42 -12.06 -11.15 -7.44
CA LYS A 42 -13.41 -11.57 -7.82
C LYS A 42 -14.11 -10.46 -8.60
N ARG A 43 -14.65 -10.81 -9.77
CA ARG A 43 -15.40 -9.89 -10.65
C ARG A 43 -14.60 -8.63 -11.01
N LYS A 44 -13.36 -8.80 -11.49
CA LYS A 44 -12.44 -7.70 -11.85
C LYS A 44 -12.07 -6.75 -10.70
N LYS A 45 -12.25 -7.20 -9.46
CA LYS A 45 -11.97 -6.41 -8.26
C LYS A 45 -11.03 -7.17 -7.32
N LEU A 46 -10.11 -6.43 -6.73
CA LEU A 46 -9.40 -6.85 -5.53
C LEU A 46 -10.36 -6.73 -4.34
N ARG A 47 -10.67 -7.86 -3.72
CA ARG A 47 -11.63 -7.95 -2.61
C ARG A 47 -10.96 -7.83 -1.26
N CYS A 48 -9.87 -8.57 -1.08
CA CYS A 48 -9.13 -8.66 0.17
C CYS A 48 -7.65 -8.82 -0.13
N VAL A 49 -6.83 -8.36 0.80
CA VAL A 49 -5.41 -8.66 0.83
C VAL A 49 -5.08 -9.21 2.21
N ARG A 50 -4.39 -10.34 2.25
CA ARG A 50 -3.93 -10.97 3.49
C ARG A 50 -2.42 -11.02 3.45
N MET A 51 -1.76 -10.62 4.54
CA MET A 51 -0.30 -10.70 4.67
C MET A 51 0.05 -11.40 5.97
N ASN A 52 0.89 -12.45 5.89
CA ASN A 52 1.26 -13.29 7.04
C ASN A 52 0.04 -13.74 7.86
N GLY A 53 -1.07 -14.09 7.19
CA GLY A 53 -2.31 -14.54 7.84
C GLY A 53 -3.27 -13.43 8.30
N VAL A 54 -2.88 -12.15 8.25
CA VAL A 54 -3.72 -11.03 8.71
C VAL A 54 -4.29 -10.24 7.53
N PHE A 55 -5.60 -9.94 7.56
CA PHE A 55 -6.21 -9.07 6.54
C PHE A 55 -5.74 -7.63 6.70
N LEU A 56 -5.31 -7.04 5.59
CA LEU A 56 -4.81 -5.67 5.56
C LEU A 56 -5.96 -4.67 5.45
N ASP A 57 -5.81 -3.56 6.17
CA ASP A 57 -6.68 -2.40 5.98
C ASP A 57 -6.43 -1.74 4.60
N PRO A 58 -7.30 -0.82 4.14
CA PRO A 58 -7.14 -0.15 2.86
C PRO A 58 -5.81 0.60 2.67
N LEU A 59 -5.20 1.13 3.72
CA LEU A 59 -3.94 1.87 3.61
C LEU A 59 -2.75 0.90 3.49
N GLN A 60 -2.73 -0.15 4.31
CA GLN A 60 -1.73 -1.22 4.25
C GLN A 60 -1.79 -1.99 2.93
N ALA A 61 -3.01 -2.29 2.44
CA ALA A 61 -3.18 -2.92 1.14
C ALA A 61 -2.63 -2.03 0.02
N LYS A 62 -2.88 -0.71 0.03
CA LYS A 62 -2.29 0.21 -0.96
C LYS A 62 -0.76 0.18 -0.93
N ALA A 63 -0.17 0.15 0.27
CA ALA A 63 1.28 0.06 0.44
C ALA A 63 1.86 -1.21 -0.19
N LEU A 64 1.27 -2.37 0.11
CA LEU A 64 1.74 -3.64 -0.44
C LEU A 64 1.58 -3.69 -1.97
N ILE A 65 0.45 -3.25 -2.51
CA ILE A 65 0.25 -3.25 -3.97
C ILE A 65 1.25 -2.30 -4.65
N ALA A 66 1.55 -1.13 -4.06
CA ALA A 66 2.58 -0.23 -4.58
C ALA A 66 3.98 -0.85 -4.54
N GLU A 67 4.28 -1.64 -3.50
CA GLU A 67 5.52 -2.40 -3.38
C GLU A 67 5.66 -3.45 -4.50
N LEU A 68 4.59 -4.22 -4.76
CA LEU A 68 4.54 -5.23 -5.83
C LEU A 68 4.70 -4.60 -7.22
N ALA A 69 4.01 -3.49 -7.47
CA ALA A 69 4.14 -2.74 -8.72
C ALA A 69 5.54 -2.12 -8.89
N GLY A 70 6.23 -1.84 -7.80
CA GLY A 70 7.57 -1.26 -7.79
C GLY A 70 8.71 -2.24 -8.07
N GLY A 71 8.40 -3.44 -8.54
CA GLY A 71 9.39 -4.45 -8.94
C GLY A 71 9.81 -5.42 -7.82
N SER A 72 9.00 -5.57 -6.77
CA SER A 72 9.26 -6.61 -5.76
C SER A 72 9.32 -7.99 -6.40
N GLN A 73 10.36 -8.74 -6.06
CA GLN A 73 10.49 -10.14 -6.46
C GLN A 73 9.66 -11.01 -5.51
N ALA A 74 8.86 -11.90 -6.09
CA ALA A 74 8.09 -12.90 -5.37
C ALA A 74 7.86 -14.11 -6.26
N ALA A 75 7.85 -15.30 -5.67
CA ALA A 75 7.23 -16.45 -6.32
C ALA A 75 5.71 -16.32 -6.18
N PHE A 76 4.96 -16.78 -7.16
CA PHE A 76 3.51 -16.68 -7.14
C PHE A 76 2.82 -17.96 -7.62
N GLU A 77 1.60 -18.14 -7.13
CA GLU A 77 0.65 -19.13 -7.64
C GLU A 77 -0.75 -18.52 -7.62
N PHE A 78 -1.47 -18.65 -8.73
CA PHE A 78 -2.86 -18.29 -8.82
C PHE A 78 -3.72 -19.55 -8.95
N THR A 79 -4.63 -19.76 -8.01
CA THR A 79 -5.63 -20.82 -8.09
C THR A 79 -6.98 -20.20 -8.48
N ALA A 80 -7.45 -20.51 -9.70
CA ALA A 80 -8.77 -20.10 -10.16
C ALA A 80 -9.85 -20.99 -9.50
N LYS A 81 -10.46 -20.51 -8.43
CA LYS A 81 -11.54 -21.18 -7.72
C LYS A 81 -12.55 -20.17 -7.16
N PRO A 82 -13.86 -20.49 -7.19
CA PRO A 82 -14.85 -19.68 -6.51
C PRO A 82 -14.58 -19.58 -5.01
N PHE A 83 -14.83 -18.41 -4.42
CA PHE A 83 -14.70 -18.20 -2.98
C PHE A 83 -15.73 -17.22 -2.42
N ARG A 84 -16.01 -17.36 -1.11
CA ARG A 84 -16.70 -16.33 -0.32
C ARG A 84 -15.68 -15.30 0.13
N THR A 85 -16.00 -14.01 -0.07
CA THR A 85 -15.10 -12.91 0.31
C THR A 85 -14.78 -12.99 1.81
N PRO A 86 -13.50 -13.20 2.20
CA PRO A 86 -13.18 -13.56 3.57
C PRO A 86 -12.94 -12.37 4.51
N CYS A 87 -12.74 -11.16 3.99
CA CYS A 87 -12.57 -9.95 4.78
C CYS A 87 -13.87 -9.12 4.86
N ASN A 88 -14.01 -8.36 5.94
CA ASN A 88 -15.11 -7.42 6.15
C ASN A 88 -14.58 -6.12 6.80
N PRO A 89 -14.75 -4.94 6.18
CA PRO A 89 -15.33 -4.72 4.85
C PRO A 89 -14.38 -5.13 3.71
N PRO A 90 -14.89 -5.51 2.53
CA PRO A 90 -14.06 -5.72 1.35
C PRO A 90 -13.53 -4.42 0.76
N LEU A 91 -12.31 -4.48 0.20
CA LEU A 91 -11.67 -3.34 -0.47
C LEU A 91 -12.45 -2.88 -1.72
N ASN A 92 -12.96 -3.84 -2.51
CA ASN A 92 -13.73 -3.59 -3.73
C ASN A 92 -13.03 -2.74 -4.80
N TRP A 93 -11.70 -2.77 -4.86
CA TRP A 93 -10.94 -1.94 -5.80
C TRP A 93 -10.99 -2.53 -7.22
N PRO A 94 -11.43 -1.77 -8.23
CA PRO A 94 -11.33 -2.18 -9.63
C PRO A 94 -9.85 -2.38 -10.04
N LEU A 95 -9.51 -3.54 -10.58
CA LEU A 95 -8.13 -3.89 -10.91
C LEU A 95 -7.54 -3.00 -12.01
N ASP A 96 -8.34 -2.64 -13.01
CA ASP A 96 -8.00 -1.71 -14.09
C ASP A 96 -7.58 -0.32 -13.56
N LYS A 97 -8.39 0.25 -12.67
CA LYS A 97 -8.08 1.55 -12.04
C LYS A 97 -6.88 1.46 -11.09
N MET A 98 -6.75 0.31 -10.41
CA MET A 98 -5.63 0.05 -9.52
C MET A 98 -4.32 0.09 -10.31
N LEU A 99 -4.21 -0.66 -11.41
CA LEU A 99 -3.02 -0.67 -12.26
C LEU A 99 -2.59 0.73 -12.73
N LEU A 100 -3.53 1.54 -13.23
CA LEU A 100 -3.23 2.92 -13.67
C LEU A 100 -2.68 3.82 -12.55
N THR A 101 -3.21 3.65 -11.33
CA THR A 101 -2.80 4.46 -10.17
C THR A 101 -1.43 4.03 -9.63
N LEU A 102 -1.06 2.75 -9.80
CA LEU A 102 0.19 2.21 -9.27
C LEU A 102 1.42 2.72 -10.02
N PHE A 103 1.37 2.73 -11.36
CA PHE A 103 2.48 3.21 -12.18
C PHE A 103 2.77 4.70 -11.92
N THR A 104 1.72 5.52 -11.85
CA THR A 104 1.88 6.96 -11.60
C THR A 104 2.45 7.27 -10.22
N GLN A 105 2.03 6.53 -9.17
CA GLN A 105 2.55 6.77 -7.82
C GLN A 105 3.98 6.26 -7.60
N TYR A 106 4.37 5.18 -8.27
CA TYR A 106 5.72 4.65 -8.18
C TYR A 106 6.74 5.61 -8.81
N ASP A 107 6.46 6.08 -10.03
CA ASP A 107 7.33 7.03 -10.74
C ASP A 107 7.49 8.34 -9.96
N GLU A 108 6.41 8.84 -9.34
CA GLU A 108 6.50 10.01 -8.48
C GLU A 108 7.40 9.74 -7.27
N ARG A 109 7.21 8.63 -6.56
CA ARG A 109 7.99 8.34 -5.35
C ARG A 109 9.48 8.28 -5.64
N GLN A 110 9.88 7.62 -6.73
CA GLN A 110 11.27 7.46 -7.11
C GLN A 110 11.97 8.82 -7.33
N ARG A 111 11.24 9.83 -7.84
CA ARG A 111 11.75 11.19 -8.03
C ARG A 111 12.01 11.95 -6.73
N TYR A 112 11.38 11.56 -5.63
CA TYR A 112 11.48 12.27 -4.36
C TYR A 112 12.35 11.56 -3.31
N ILE A 113 12.86 10.35 -3.57
CA ILE A 113 13.64 9.57 -2.61
C ILE A 113 14.75 10.39 -1.93
N ASP A 114 15.51 11.16 -2.71
CA ASP A 114 16.63 11.98 -2.21
C ASP A 114 16.19 13.26 -1.48
N ARG A 115 14.89 13.59 -1.54
CA ARG A 115 14.28 14.79 -0.94
C ARG A 115 13.32 14.45 0.20
N LEU A 116 13.23 13.18 0.57
CA LEU A 116 12.37 12.75 1.66
C LEU A 116 12.88 13.30 2.99
N PRO A 117 11.99 13.78 3.88
CA PRO A 117 12.39 14.32 5.18
C PRO A 117 13.15 13.27 5.99
N ASP A 118 13.99 13.73 6.93
CA ASP A 118 14.64 12.85 7.89
C ASP A 118 13.60 11.97 8.61
N PRO A 119 13.84 10.65 8.75
CA PRO A 119 12.87 9.72 9.35
C PRO A 119 12.49 10.07 10.79
N ASP A 120 13.36 10.77 11.52
CA ASP A 120 13.20 11.12 12.92
C ASP A 120 12.74 12.58 13.11
N ARG A 121 12.64 13.37 12.02
CA ARG A 121 11.97 14.68 12.03
C ARG A 121 10.49 14.52 12.39
N ARG A 122 10.03 15.31 13.35
CA ARG A 122 8.65 15.29 13.84
C ARG A 122 7.77 16.28 13.08
N PHE A 123 6.50 15.91 12.93
CA PHE A 123 5.48 16.67 12.23
C PHE A 123 4.22 16.79 13.09
N ARG A 124 3.53 17.93 12.96
CA ARG A 124 2.21 18.16 13.54
C ARG A 124 1.20 18.56 12.47
N LEU A 125 -0.09 18.38 12.74
CA LEU A 125 -1.15 18.87 11.85
C LEU A 125 -1.22 20.40 11.90
N THR A 126 -1.43 21.01 10.75
CA THR A 126 -1.76 22.44 10.67
C THR A 126 -3.26 22.66 10.84
N VAL A 127 -3.68 23.91 11.05
CA VAL A 127 -5.10 24.30 11.09
C VAL A 127 -5.83 24.06 9.76
N PHE A 128 -5.10 23.96 8.65
CA PHE A 128 -5.66 23.71 7.31
C PHE A 128 -5.80 22.21 7.00
N ALA A 129 -5.34 21.34 7.90
CA ALA A 129 -5.47 19.91 7.73
C ALA A 129 -6.92 19.46 7.87
N ASN A 130 -7.44 18.77 6.84
CA ASN A 130 -8.67 17.99 6.97
C ASN A 130 -8.28 16.51 7.08
N PRO A 131 -8.34 15.87 8.27
CA PRO A 131 -8.03 14.46 8.46
C PRO A 131 -8.67 13.53 7.43
N ASP A 132 -9.93 13.80 7.05
CA ASP A 132 -10.69 12.94 6.14
C ASP A 132 -10.33 13.12 4.65
N SER A 133 -9.45 14.06 4.32
CA SER A 133 -9.02 14.31 2.94
C SER A 133 -8.24 13.14 2.32
N SER A 134 -7.67 12.25 3.13
CA SER A 134 -7.02 11.03 2.65
C SER A 134 -6.99 9.94 3.70
N LEU A 135 -6.89 8.68 3.26
CA LEU A 135 -6.74 7.53 4.15
C LEU A 135 -5.52 7.64 5.06
N PHE A 136 -4.39 8.11 4.51
CA PHE A 136 -3.17 8.28 5.28
C PHE A 136 -3.34 9.34 6.36
N LEU A 137 -3.82 10.53 5.99
CA LEU A 137 -3.98 11.62 6.95
C LEU A 137 -4.96 11.22 8.06
N ARG A 138 -6.10 10.61 7.71
CA ARG A 138 -7.07 10.12 8.70
C ARG A 138 -6.46 9.13 9.69
N ALA A 139 -5.63 8.20 9.20
CA ALA A 139 -4.97 7.21 10.04
C ALA A 139 -3.83 7.82 10.89
N ALA A 140 -3.07 8.77 10.33
CA ALA A 140 -1.94 9.41 10.99
C ALA A 140 -2.35 10.57 11.92
N SER A 141 -3.54 11.15 11.75
CA SER A 141 -4.01 12.32 12.49
C SER A 141 -3.90 12.16 14.01
N PRO A 142 -4.31 11.03 14.64
CA PRO A 142 -4.16 10.87 16.09
C PRO A 142 -2.71 10.96 16.59
N LEU A 143 -1.73 10.57 15.74
CA LEU A 143 -0.31 10.67 16.05
C LEU A 143 0.19 12.11 15.85
N LEU A 144 -0.22 12.73 14.75
CA LEU A 144 0.18 14.10 14.38
C LEU A 144 -0.47 15.19 15.25
N GLN A 145 -1.51 14.87 16.01
CA GLN A 145 -2.17 15.75 16.97
C GLN A 145 -1.57 15.70 18.38
N ARG A 146 -0.61 14.79 18.63
CA ARG A 146 0.12 14.77 19.90
C ARG A 146 0.87 16.09 20.09
N GLN A 147 1.10 16.48 21.34
CA GLN A 147 1.76 17.73 21.68
C GLN A 147 3.14 17.87 21.02
N GLU A 148 3.91 16.79 20.98
CA GLU A 148 5.23 16.74 20.38
C GLU A 148 5.20 16.39 18.87
N GLY A 149 4.01 16.23 18.28
CA GLY A 149 3.82 15.67 16.95
C GLY A 149 4.20 14.18 16.87
N ALA A 150 4.48 13.72 15.65
CA ALA A 150 4.97 12.37 15.40
C ALA A 150 6.02 12.34 14.27
N SER A 151 6.99 11.45 14.37
CA SER A 151 8.00 11.21 13.33
C SER A 151 7.50 10.23 12.26
N ALA A 152 8.19 10.21 11.11
CA ALA A 152 7.89 9.23 10.07
C ALA A 152 8.12 7.80 10.57
N ARG A 153 9.11 7.57 11.44
CA ARG A 153 9.38 6.28 12.06
C ARG A 153 8.26 5.79 12.96
N GLU A 154 7.74 6.67 13.82
CA GLU A 154 6.63 6.37 14.73
C GLU A 154 5.36 6.05 13.94
N ILE A 155 5.02 6.87 12.94
CA ILE A 155 3.85 6.66 12.09
C ILE A 155 3.99 5.35 11.27
N ALA A 156 5.17 5.08 10.70
CA ALA A 156 5.42 3.86 9.94
C ALA A 156 5.27 2.61 10.81
N HIS A 157 5.77 2.66 12.06
CA HIS A 157 5.62 1.58 13.01
C HIS A 157 4.15 1.34 13.38
N GLU A 158 3.45 2.39 13.83
CA GLU A 158 2.07 2.28 14.30
C GLU A 158 1.11 1.83 13.20
N LEU A 159 1.23 2.42 12.01
CA LEU A 159 0.36 2.10 10.87
C LEU A 159 0.83 0.86 10.10
N ARG A 160 1.98 0.28 10.47
CA ARG A 160 2.65 -0.85 9.80
C ARG A 160 2.87 -0.59 8.31
N LEU A 161 3.34 0.61 7.98
CA LEU A 161 3.63 1.06 6.61
C LEU A 161 5.13 1.08 6.34
N PRO A 162 5.56 0.96 5.07
CA PRO A 162 6.95 1.21 4.70
C PRO A 162 7.39 2.63 5.07
N LEU A 163 8.57 2.76 5.70
CA LEU A 163 9.08 4.04 6.19
C LEU A 163 9.15 5.10 5.08
N ASP A 164 9.73 4.77 3.92
CA ASP A 164 9.84 5.73 2.83
C ASP A 164 8.50 6.15 2.24
N GLN A 165 7.48 5.30 2.34
CA GLN A 165 6.11 5.66 1.95
C GLN A 165 5.51 6.69 2.91
N VAL A 166 5.74 6.54 4.21
CA VAL A 166 5.31 7.53 5.21
C VAL A 166 6.05 8.84 5.02
N ARG A 167 7.38 8.80 4.85
CA ARG A 167 8.21 9.98 4.56
C ARG A 167 7.72 10.71 3.30
N TYR A 168 7.37 9.97 2.25
CA TYR A 168 6.80 10.51 1.02
C TYR A 168 5.44 11.19 1.25
N TYR A 169 4.54 10.56 2.02
CA TYR A 169 3.25 11.17 2.34
C TYR A 169 3.40 12.45 3.16
N LEU A 170 4.28 12.46 4.16
CA LEU A 170 4.58 13.65 4.95
C LEU A 170 5.16 14.77 4.08
N HIS A 171 6.08 14.46 3.16
CA HIS A 171 6.62 15.43 2.21
C HIS A 171 5.52 16.08 1.34
N LYS A 172 4.61 15.28 0.78
CA LYS A 172 3.49 15.79 -0.03
C LYS A 172 2.49 16.60 0.78
N LEU A 173 2.25 16.23 2.04
CA LEU A 173 1.37 16.96 2.94
C LEU A 173 2.00 18.29 3.37
N GLN A 174 3.30 18.30 3.62
CA GLN A 174 4.04 19.51 3.96
C GLN A 174 4.00 20.51 2.80
N GLY A 175 4.26 20.07 1.57
CA GLY A 175 4.14 20.93 0.38
C GLY A 175 2.71 21.39 0.04
N ARG A 176 1.71 21.01 0.83
CA ARG A 176 0.30 21.42 0.73
C ARG A 176 -0.20 22.09 2.02
N ASP A 177 0.71 22.45 2.90
CA ASP A 177 0.45 23.08 4.20
C ASP A 177 -0.53 22.29 5.08
N LYS A 178 -0.50 20.95 4.99
CA LYS A 178 -1.34 20.04 5.82
C LYS A 178 -0.61 19.51 7.04
N VAL A 179 0.72 19.47 6.98
CA VAL A 179 1.57 19.18 8.13
C VAL A 179 2.71 20.19 8.15
N GLU A 180 3.20 20.49 9.35
CA GLU A 180 4.35 21.35 9.57
C GLU A 180 5.35 20.67 10.51
N PRO A 181 6.63 21.06 10.49
CA PRO A 181 7.62 20.56 11.44
C PRO A 181 7.17 20.85 12.88
N ALA A 182 7.26 19.85 13.76
CA ALA A 182 7.10 20.08 15.19
C ALA A 182 8.45 20.50 15.77
N GLU A 183 8.50 21.72 16.31
CA GLU A 183 9.55 22.17 17.24
C GLU A 183 9.54 21.33 18.52
#